data_AF-A0A519M693-F1
#
_entry.id   AF-A0A519M693-F1
#
_cell.length_a   1.000
_cell.length_b   1.000
_cell.length_c   1.000
_cell.angle_alpha   90.00
_cell.angle_beta   90.00
_cell.angle_gamma   90.00
#
_symmetry.space_group_name_H-M   'P 1'
#
loop_
_entity.id
_entity.type
_entity.pdbx_description
1 polymer ?
#
loop_
_entity_poly.entity_id
_entity_poly.type
_entity_poly.pdbx_seq_one_letter_code
_entity_poly.pdbx_strand_id
1 'polypeptide(L)'
;MLPFSSVQWLGQQRAWLLVVLLIGLSWCVPTTAHATHLRAGDIQAKVDTTPTHNPNRIFFKLTLYRDSGPNTATQETAVLFLGDGKQSDIVKKTSEVTVGPATTRLIFYFEHTYPGSGSYTASFIEANRPRSVVNMTASDTQTFYLSTAITVDPGLGNNHLPVLLAPAIDRAAVGQVFLHNPAAYDADGDSLAFRRMKSQRSLTYTAGTLPASYIPDHVPCAGFEYPNSQTYTVGTQRPVQVSFKDNNGVEQAQIGDTAIFQMNARTGQIVWNAPLRAGTYNVAFVVEEWRRNALRAYIKRGEVLRDMQIIVEATANLRPTITIPQDTCVVASTVLSKSVTAVDGSGPNALATPVQLTAYGGPLPPATFTQSTQGPPRAVGRFRWATQCENIAAQPYLVVFKAQDTPPATSADPPLIDEKTWRVTVVGPAPTNLQAAPLAGERVLLTWNSYPCLTSSQPGVLPTIQIYRRENCYPFTPSACETGIPAAAGYTRIASVPANLTAYTDDNGGAGLPRGRTYSYRIYVTFPLPAGGASLASNEACLTLSGRSAQLTNV
;
A
#
# COMPACT_ATOMS: atom_id res chain seq x y z
N MET A 1 75.63 24.30 62.25
CA MET A 1 75.27 25.03 61.02
C MET A 1 75.28 24.03 59.86
N LEU A 2 74.23 24.08 59.02
CA LEU A 2 73.98 23.33 57.77
C LEU A 2 73.49 21.86 57.92
N PRO A 3 72.62 21.37 57.00
CA PRO A 3 71.28 21.89 56.76
C PRO A 3 70.19 20.79 56.70
N PHE A 4 68.95 21.21 56.94
CA PHE A 4 67.73 20.50 56.58
C PHE A 4 67.59 20.42 55.05
N SER A 5 67.77 19.26 54.42
CA SER A 5 67.32 19.04 53.05
C SER A 5 67.18 17.56 52.73
N SER A 6 65.95 17.07 52.61
CA SER A 6 65.59 15.93 51.71
C SER A 6 64.12 15.50 51.79
N VAL A 7 63.36 15.89 52.83
CA VAL A 7 61.97 15.40 52.99
C VAL A 7 60.92 16.22 52.22
N GLN A 8 61.24 17.43 51.76
CA GLN A 8 60.28 18.31 51.06
C GLN A 8 60.18 18.07 49.53
N TRP A 9 61.10 17.32 48.92
CA TRP A 9 61.16 17.18 47.46
C TRP A 9 60.26 16.06 46.89
N LEU A 10 59.95 15.00 47.65
CA LEU A 10 59.05 13.93 47.19
C LEU A 10 57.55 14.30 47.25
N GLY A 11 57.18 15.23 48.13
CA GLY A 11 55.78 15.67 48.29
C GLY A 11 55.30 16.58 47.14
N GLN A 12 56.16 17.48 46.66
CA GLN A 12 55.82 18.42 45.59
C GLN A 12 55.69 17.75 44.21
N GLN A 13 56.51 16.73 43.89
CA GLN A 13 56.38 15.99 42.63
C GLN A 13 55.10 15.14 42.56
N ARG A 14 54.68 14.55 43.69
CA ARG A 14 53.42 13.79 43.77
C ARG A 14 52.19 14.69 43.67
N ALA A 15 52.25 15.89 44.25
CA ALA A 15 51.19 16.89 44.13
C ALA A 15 51.06 17.42 42.69
N TRP A 16 52.18 17.66 42.01
CA TRP A 16 52.18 18.08 40.60
C TRP A 16 51.62 17.00 39.66
N LEU A 17 51.99 15.73 39.87
CA LEU A 17 51.43 14.61 39.10
C LEU A 17 49.92 14.44 39.32
N LEU A 18 49.42 14.64 40.55
CA LEU A 18 47.99 14.62 40.85
C LEU A 18 47.24 15.79 40.20
N VAL A 19 47.82 16.99 40.19
CA VAL A 19 47.23 18.16 39.54
C VAL A 19 47.20 18.00 38.02
N VAL A 20 48.26 17.48 37.40
CA VAL A 20 48.28 17.18 35.95
C VAL A 20 47.31 16.05 35.60
N LEU A 21 47.16 15.04 36.45
CA LEU A 21 46.17 13.96 36.26
C LEU A 21 44.74 14.48 36.38
N LEU A 22 44.46 15.36 37.35
CA LEU A 22 43.14 15.98 37.54
C LEU A 22 42.79 16.99 36.45
N ILE A 23 43.77 17.74 35.93
CA ILE A 23 43.60 18.62 34.76
C ILE A 23 43.40 17.79 33.48
N GLY A 24 44.14 16.69 33.31
CA GLY A 24 43.95 15.74 32.21
C GLY A 24 42.59 15.04 32.24
N LEU A 25 42.10 14.68 33.42
CA LEU A 25 40.74 14.14 33.63
C LEU A 25 39.65 15.21 33.42
N SER A 26 39.92 16.48 33.71
CA SER A 26 38.99 17.59 33.46
C SER A 26 38.82 17.91 31.97
N TRP A 27 39.77 17.48 31.12
CA TRP A 27 39.66 17.55 29.65
C TRP A 27 38.90 16.37 29.03
N CYS A 28 38.59 15.32 29.80
CA CYS A 28 37.65 14.27 29.41
C CYS A 28 36.23 14.70 29.78
N VAL A 29 35.72 15.74 29.10
CA VAL A 29 34.29 16.05 29.15
C VAL A 29 33.56 14.85 28.56
N PRO A 30 32.62 14.19 29.26
CA PRO A 30 31.81 13.15 28.66
C PRO A 30 30.94 13.81 27.58
N THR A 31 31.33 13.69 26.32
CA THR A 31 30.41 13.92 25.22
C THR A 31 29.39 12.80 25.27
N THR A 32 28.19 13.08 25.76
CA THR A 32 27.06 12.18 25.58
C THR A 32 26.75 12.14 24.08
N ALA A 33 27.28 11.14 23.38
CA ALA A 33 26.89 10.83 22.03
C ALA A 33 25.45 10.28 22.08
N HIS A 34 24.46 11.16 22.00
CA HIS A 34 23.07 10.77 21.87
C HIS A 34 22.80 10.44 20.40
N ALA A 35 22.75 9.15 20.07
CA ALA A 35 22.31 8.72 18.75
C ALA A 35 20.77 8.60 18.75
N THR A 36 20.10 9.37 17.90
CA THR A 36 18.70 9.11 17.51
C THR A 36 18.75 8.10 16.39
N HIS A 37 18.48 6.82 16.64
CA HIS A 37 18.46 5.84 15.56
C HIS A 37 17.09 5.85 14.86
N LEU A 38 17.04 6.41 13.65
CA LEU A 38 15.89 6.34 12.75
C LEU A 38 15.77 4.91 12.21
N ARG A 39 14.71 4.23 12.63
CA ARG A 39 14.44 2.84 12.27
C ARG A 39 13.74 2.73 10.92
N ALA A 40 12.77 3.60 10.66
CA ALA A 40 11.92 3.53 9.48
C ALA A 40 11.32 4.89 9.16
N GLY A 41 10.74 5.03 7.97
CA GLY A 41 9.91 6.17 7.64
C GLY A 41 9.48 6.22 6.19
N ASP A 42 8.65 7.20 5.89
CA ASP A 42 8.17 7.55 4.56
C ASP A 42 7.69 9.01 4.53
N ILE A 43 7.62 9.56 3.32
CA ILE A 43 7.02 10.87 3.04
C ILE A 43 5.80 10.62 2.15
N GLN A 44 4.63 11.07 2.59
CA GLN A 44 3.40 11.01 1.79
C GLN A 44 2.98 12.43 1.42
N ALA A 45 2.36 12.60 0.26
CA ALA A 45 1.97 13.92 -0.24
C ALA A 45 0.58 13.90 -0.88
N LYS A 46 -0.09 15.05 -0.87
CA LYS A 46 -1.33 15.27 -1.62
C LYS A 46 -1.44 16.71 -2.10
N VAL A 47 -2.10 16.90 -3.23
CA VAL A 47 -2.48 18.23 -3.71
C VAL A 47 -3.40 18.95 -2.72
N ASP A 48 -3.45 20.28 -2.80
CA ASP A 48 -4.31 21.11 -1.96
C ASP A 48 -5.78 20.67 -2.04
N THR A 49 -6.38 20.31 -0.91
CA THR A 49 -7.81 19.92 -0.82
C THR A 49 -8.67 21.00 -0.17
N THR A 50 -8.15 22.21 0.02
CA THR A 50 -8.89 23.33 0.61
C THR A 50 -9.88 23.96 -0.38
N PRO A 51 -10.90 24.72 0.09
CA PRO A 51 -11.86 25.38 -0.80
C PRO A 51 -11.20 26.33 -1.82
N THR A 52 -10.11 26.98 -1.43
CA THR A 52 -9.25 27.80 -2.30
C THR A 52 -8.19 26.91 -2.95
N HIS A 53 -8.64 25.91 -3.73
CA HIS A 53 -7.79 24.89 -4.33
C HIS A 53 -6.66 25.51 -5.18
N ASN A 54 -5.41 25.22 -4.82
CA ASN A 54 -4.23 25.54 -5.62
C ASN A 54 -3.52 24.24 -6.04
N PRO A 55 -3.54 23.86 -7.34
CA PRO A 55 -2.96 22.61 -7.81
C PRO A 55 -1.43 22.53 -7.64
N ASN A 56 -0.76 23.66 -7.46
CA ASN A 56 0.69 23.72 -7.22
C ASN A 56 1.05 23.64 -5.73
N ARG A 57 0.09 23.80 -4.81
CA ARG A 57 0.30 23.69 -3.38
C ARG A 57 0.11 22.25 -2.93
N ILE A 58 1.14 21.68 -2.34
CA ILE A 58 1.20 20.28 -1.94
C ILE A 58 1.37 20.20 -0.43
N PHE A 59 0.52 19.39 0.21
CA PHE A 59 0.62 19.03 1.62
C PHE A 59 1.42 17.74 1.77
N PHE A 60 2.36 17.73 2.70
CA PHE A 60 3.22 16.59 3.00
C PHE A 60 3.04 16.11 4.43
N LYS A 61 3.24 14.80 4.61
CA LYS A 61 3.33 14.12 5.90
C LYS A 61 4.61 13.29 5.92
N LEU A 62 5.58 13.71 6.72
CA LEU A 62 6.75 12.90 7.05
C LEU A 62 6.42 12.04 8.27
N THR A 63 6.57 10.72 8.12
CA THR A 63 6.47 9.75 9.21
C THR A 63 7.85 9.18 9.48
N LEU A 64 8.33 9.32 10.71
CA LEU A 64 9.58 8.70 11.17
C LEU A 64 9.30 7.73 12.31
N TYR A 65 10.08 6.67 12.37
CA TYR A 65 10.12 5.76 13.51
C TYR A 65 11.52 5.76 14.09
N ARG A 66 11.62 5.82 15.41
CA ARG A 66 12.88 5.85 16.14
C ARG A 66 12.86 4.93 17.35
N ASP A 67 14.04 4.67 17.89
CA ASP A 67 14.21 4.06 19.22
C ASP A 67 13.36 4.79 20.29
N SER A 68 12.86 4.04 21.27
CA SER A 68 12.29 4.60 22.50
C SER A 68 13.25 4.35 23.67
N GLY A 69 13.42 5.34 24.55
CA GLY A 69 14.19 5.18 25.78
C GLY A 69 14.64 6.52 26.37
N PRO A 70 14.97 6.55 27.68
CA PRO A 70 15.28 7.78 28.42
C PRO A 70 16.51 8.54 27.92
N ASN A 71 17.40 7.87 27.18
CA ASN A 71 18.65 8.45 26.65
C ASN A 71 18.62 8.65 25.13
N THR A 72 17.45 8.47 24.49
CA THR A 72 17.31 8.66 23.05
C THR A 72 17.29 10.15 22.74
N ALA A 73 18.08 10.60 21.75
CA ALA A 73 18.04 11.98 21.27
C ALA A 73 16.61 12.39 20.87
N THR A 74 16.29 13.67 20.87
CA THR A 74 14.98 14.19 20.48
C THR A 74 14.96 14.56 19.00
N GLN A 75 13.90 14.20 18.29
CA GLN A 75 13.64 14.71 16.93
C GLN A 75 12.51 15.72 17.00
N GLU A 76 12.83 16.96 17.37
CA GLU A 76 11.82 18.02 17.49
C GLU A 76 11.52 18.71 16.16
N THR A 77 12.46 18.66 15.23
CA THR A 77 12.35 19.34 13.94
C THR A 77 12.87 18.49 12.78
N ALA A 78 12.45 18.85 11.57
CA ALA A 78 12.93 18.27 10.31
C ALA A 78 13.10 19.39 9.26
N VAL A 79 14.07 19.21 8.36
CA VAL A 79 14.25 20.04 7.16
C VAL A 79 14.18 19.13 5.95
N LEU A 80 13.38 19.52 4.96
CA LEU A 80 13.10 18.73 3.77
C LEU A 80 13.69 19.43 2.55
N PHE A 81 14.17 18.65 1.58
CA PHE A 81 14.63 19.17 0.29
C PHE A 81 13.54 18.91 -0.75
N LEU A 82 13.01 19.96 -1.36
CA LEU A 82 11.70 19.93 -2.04
C LEU A 82 11.77 19.58 -3.53
N GLY A 83 12.98 19.44 -4.07
CA GLY A 83 13.23 19.00 -5.46
C GLY A 83 13.14 20.12 -6.50
N ASP A 84 12.87 21.37 -6.09
CA ASP A 84 12.88 22.57 -6.93
C ASP A 84 14.06 23.51 -6.58
N GLY A 85 15.07 22.98 -5.91
CA GLY A 85 16.21 23.74 -5.39
C GLY A 85 15.91 24.49 -4.10
N LYS A 86 14.75 24.30 -3.46
CA LYS A 86 14.43 24.89 -2.15
C LYS A 86 14.43 23.84 -1.04
N GLN A 87 14.65 24.35 0.17
CA GLN A 87 14.40 23.62 1.41
C GLN A 87 13.08 24.08 2.02
N SER A 88 12.45 23.22 2.83
CA SER A 88 11.37 23.66 3.70
C SER A 88 11.86 24.62 4.78
N ASP A 89 10.96 25.40 5.35
CA ASP A 89 11.19 25.97 6.69
C ASP A 89 11.46 24.85 7.71
N ILE A 90 11.96 25.21 8.89
CA ILE A 90 12.13 24.27 10.00
C ILE A 90 10.75 23.72 10.40
N VAL A 91 10.50 22.45 10.05
CA VAL A 91 9.23 21.78 10.31
C VAL A 91 9.23 21.24 11.73
N LYS A 92 8.27 21.66 12.55
CA LYS A 92 8.13 21.17 13.93
C LYS A 92 7.36 19.86 13.98
N LYS A 93 7.76 18.98 14.88
CA LYS A 93 7.06 17.73 15.18
C LYS A 93 5.62 18.03 15.61
N THR A 94 4.66 17.37 14.98
CA THR A 94 3.24 17.51 15.28
C THR A 94 2.77 16.48 16.29
N SER A 95 3.28 15.25 16.22
CA SER A 95 2.86 14.16 17.10
C SER A 95 4.01 13.20 17.39
N GLU A 96 4.00 12.65 18.60
CA GLU A 96 4.90 11.59 19.07
C GLU A 96 4.08 10.54 19.81
N VAL A 97 4.14 9.29 19.35
CA VAL A 97 3.39 8.18 19.96
C VAL A 97 4.26 6.92 20.01
N THR A 98 4.35 6.29 21.19
CA THR A 98 4.98 4.97 21.34
C THR A 98 4.10 3.92 20.66
N VAL A 99 4.65 3.21 19.67
CA VAL A 99 3.92 2.22 18.84
C VAL A 99 4.39 0.78 19.06
N GLY A 100 5.40 0.58 19.90
CA GLY A 100 5.89 -0.73 20.32
C GLY A 100 6.84 -0.64 21.50
N PRO A 101 7.31 -1.77 22.05
CA PRO A 101 8.10 -1.80 23.30
C PRO A 101 9.36 -0.93 23.30
N ALA A 102 9.95 -0.68 22.12
CA ALA A 102 11.15 0.12 21.95
C ALA A 102 11.08 1.02 20.71
N THR A 103 9.88 1.44 20.31
CA THR A 103 9.71 2.27 19.12
C THR A 103 8.67 3.37 19.28
N THR A 104 9.09 4.58 18.94
CA THR A 104 8.24 5.76 18.87
C THR A 104 8.06 6.21 17.42
N ARG A 105 6.81 6.52 17.05
CA ARG A 105 6.43 7.13 15.77
C ARG A 105 6.31 8.64 15.93
N LEU A 106 6.89 9.37 14.99
CA LEU A 106 6.90 10.83 14.91
C LEU A 106 6.20 11.25 13.63
N ILE A 107 5.38 12.30 13.71
CA ILE A 107 4.67 12.86 12.55
C ILE A 107 5.01 14.35 12.42
N PHE A 108 5.33 14.76 11.20
CA PHE A 108 5.55 16.15 10.82
C PHE A 108 4.67 16.48 9.62
N TYR A 109 3.95 17.59 9.69
CA TYR A 109 3.20 18.14 8.56
C TYR A 109 3.85 19.43 8.08
N PHE A 110 3.94 19.57 6.77
CA PHE A 110 4.40 20.78 6.11
C PHE A 110 3.75 20.89 4.74
N GLU A 111 3.92 22.03 4.09
CA GLU A 111 3.40 22.29 2.76
C GLU A 111 4.44 23.01 1.92
N HIS A 112 4.29 22.92 0.60
CA HIS A 112 5.09 23.68 -0.33
C HIS A 112 4.27 24.05 -1.55
N THR A 113 4.54 25.23 -2.13
CA THR A 113 3.93 25.64 -3.40
C THR A 113 4.99 25.63 -4.50
N TYR A 114 4.83 24.72 -5.45
CA TYR A 114 5.73 24.58 -6.59
C TYR A 114 5.52 25.70 -7.62
N PRO A 115 6.57 26.07 -8.38
CA PRO A 115 6.49 27.18 -9.32
C PRO A 115 5.62 26.89 -10.56
N GLY A 116 5.34 25.62 -10.86
CA GLY A 116 4.54 25.25 -12.01
C GLY A 116 4.38 23.74 -12.15
N SER A 117 3.92 23.31 -13.33
CA SER A 117 3.78 21.89 -13.63
C SER A 117 5.15 21.23 -13.78
N GLY A 118 5.29 20.03 -13.23
CA GLY A 118 6.53 19.28 -13.25
C GLY A 118 6.50 18.06 -12.33
N SER A 119 7.56 17.26 -12.39
CA SER A 119 7.81 16.20 -11.42
C SER A 119 8.84 16.71 -10.40
N TYR A 120 8.50 16.62 -9.12
CA TYR A 120 9.33 17.10 -8.03
C TYR A 120 9.58 15.98 -7.03
N THR A 121 10.79 15.89 -6.50
CA THR A 121 11.16 14.90 -5.48
C THR A 121 11.41 15.59 -4.15
N ALA A 122 10.48 15.42 -3.20
CA ALA A 122 10.69 15.81 -1.82
C ALA A 122 11.49 14.72 -1.09
N SER A 123 12.53 15.09 -0.36
CA SER A 123 13.42 14.15 0.33
C SER A 123 13.78 14.60 1.74
N PHE A 124 14.05 13.61 2.58
CA PHE A 124 14.48 13.77 3.96
C PHE A 124 15.77 12.99 4.17
N ILE A 125 16.77 13.63 4.79
CA ILE A 125 18.10 13.06 4.99
C ILE A 125 18.61 13.39 6.37
N GLU A 126 19.13 12.37 7.06
CA GLU A 126 19.73 12.58 8.37
C GLU A 126 20.84 11.55 8.66
N ALA A 127 21.90 11.95 9.37
CA ALA A 127 23.03 11.08 9.72
C ALA A 127 22.75 10.21 10.97
N ASN A 128 21.59 9.55 10.99
CA ASN A 128 20.99 8.98 12.20
C ASN A 128 20.54 7.51 12.00
N ARG A 129 21.25 6.72 11.17
CA ARG A 129 20.93 5.29 11.01
C ARG A 129 21.36 4.46 12.23
N PRO A 130 20.66 3.35 12.55
CA PRO A 130 21.04 2.43 13.62
C PRO A 130 22.41 1.81 13.39
N ARG A 131 23.20 1.63 14.45
CA ARG A 131 24.45 0.88 14.39
C ARG A 131 24.21 -0.63 14.23
N SER A 132 25.15 -1.31 13.59
CA SER A 132 25.16 -2.78 13.43
C SER A 132 23.95 -3.35 12.68
N VAL A 133 23.43 -2.63 11.68
CA VAL A 133 22.46 -3.19 10.73
C VAL A 133 23.17 -4.27 9.91
N VAL A 134 22.62 -5.49 9.92
CA VAL A 134 23.28 -6.69 9.38
C VAL A 134 23.56 -6.57 7.88
N ASN A 135 22.64 -5.96 7.15
CA ASN A 135 22.66 -5.95 5.69
C ASN A 135 23.21 -4.66 5.07
N MET A 136 24.13 -3.98 5.76
CA MET A 136 24.95 -2.91 5.20
C MET A 136 26.23 -2.70 6.03
N THR A 137 27.25 -2.07 5.47
CA THR A 137 28.55 -1.85 6.14
C THR A 137 28.55 -0.54 6.94
N ALA A 138 29.06 -0.54 8.18
CA ALA A 138 29.22 0.70 8.99
C ALA A 138 27.94 1.56 9.01
N SER A 139 26.80 0.93 9.32
CA SER A 139 25.45 1.50 9.12
C SER A 139 25.23 2.83 9.82
N ASP A 140 25.83 3.04 10.99
CA ASP A 140 25.80 4.27 11.79
C ASP A 140 26.51 5.47 11.15
N THR A 141 27.39 5.24 10.18
CA THR A 141 28.08 6.30 9.43
C THR A 141 27.37 6.67 8.12
N GLN A 142 26.29 5.96 7.78
CA GLN A 142 25.53 6.21 6.55
C GLN A 142 24.27 7.02 6.85
N THR A 143 23.95 7.99 6.00
CA THR A 143 22.71 8.78 6.16
C THR A 143 21.47 7.93 5.93
N PHE A 144 20.43 8.17 6.72
CA PHE A 144 19.05 7.78 6.44
C PHE A 144 18.50 8.66 5.32
N TYR A 145 17.85 8.06 4.32
CA TYR A 145 17.31 8.77 3.15
C TYR A 145 15.89 8.29 2.88
N LEU A 146 14.96 9.24 2.77
CA LEU A 146 13.60 9.02 2.30
C LEU A 146 13.31 9.97 1.14
N SER A 147 12.42 9.56 0.24
CA SER A 147 11.93 10.41 -0.83
C SER A 147 10.50 10.09 -1.22
N THR A 148 9.85 11.09 -1.80
CA THR A 148 8.61 10.90 -2.55
C THR A 148 8.65 11.78 -3.79
N ALA A 149 8.27 11.22 -4.94
CA ALA A 149 8.12 12.00 -6.17
C ALA A 149 6.64 12.29 -6.40
N ILE A 150 6.32 13.54 -6.72
CA ILE A 150 4.97 13.98 -7.05
C ILE A 150 4.96 14.66 -8.41
N THR A 151 3.97 14.32 -9.23
CA THR A 151 3.69 15.02 -10.48
C THR A 151 2.62 16.08 -10.24
N VAL A 152 3.02 17.33 -10.38
CA VAL A 152 2.15 18.51 -10.31
C VAL A 152 1.72 18.84 -11.73
N ASP A 153 0.45 18.62 -12.05
CA ASP A 153 -0.13 18.95 -13.34
C ASP A 153 -1.63 19.24 -13.18
N PRO A 154 -2.06 20.51 -13.30
CA PRO A 154 -3.46 20.88 -13.20
C PRO A 154 -4.36 20.18 -14.23
N GLY A 155 -3.82 19.78 -15.39
CA GLY A 155 -4.58 19.12 -16.46
C GLY A 155 -4.87 17.63 -16.20
N LEU A 156 -4.19 17.01 -15.24
CA LEU A 156 -4.35 15.58 -14.92
C LEU A 156 -5.28 15.31 -13.71
N GLY A 157 -5.95 16.35 -13.22
CA GLY A 157 -6.81 16.31 -12.04
C GLY A 157 -6.02 16.09 -10.73
N ASN A 158 -6.76 15.91 -9.64
CA ASN A 158 -6.19 15.74 -8.30
C ASN A 158 -5.18 14.59 -8.24
N ASN A 159 -4.20 14.73 -7.35
CA ASN A 159 -3.14 13.77 -7.13
C ASN A 159 -2.91 13.59 -5.62
N HIS A 160 -3.35 12.47 -5.09
CA HIS A 160 -3.12 12.01 -3.73
C HIS A 160 -2.17 10.83 -3.78
N LEU A 161 -0.90 11.05 -3.42
CA LEU A 161 0.08 9.97 -3.45
C LEU A 161 -0.35 8.81 -2.55
N PRO A 162 0.15 7.59 -2.83
CA PRO A 162 -0.24 6.41 -2.09
C PRO A 162 -0.03 6.56 -0.58
N VAL A 163 -1.09 6.37 0.18
CA VAL A 163 -1.07 6.40 1.65
C VAL A 163 -0.70 5.01 2.15
N LEU A 164 0.36 4.91 2.94
CA LEU A 164 0.82 3.65 3.52
C LEU A 164 0.28 3.50 4.94
N LEU A 165 -0.74 2.66 5.12
CA LEU A 165 -1.54 2.58 6.34
C LEU A 165 -0.97 1.65 7.42
N ALA A 166 -0.28 0.58 7.00
CA ALA A 166 0.36 -0.33 7.96
C ALA A 166 1.65 0.30 8.52
N PRO A 167 1.95 0.13 9.83
CA PRO A 167 3.19 0.61 10.43
C PRO A 167 4.43 0.01 9.77
N ALA A 168 5.53 0.77 9.71
CA ALA A 168 6.76 0.36 9.02
C ALA A 168 7.75 -0.41 9.92
N ILE A 169 7.28 -1.10 10.95
CA ILE A 169 8.12 -1.82 11.92
C ILE A 169 7.44 -3.12 12.31
N ASP A 170 8.19 -4.21 12.18
CA ASP A 170 7.78 -5.54 12.59
C ASP A 170 8.97 -6.35 13.12
N ARG A 171 8.65 -7.48 13.76
CA ARG A 171 9.62 -8.45 14.26
C ARG A 171 9.49 -9.76 13.51
N ALA A 172 10.61 -10.45 13.36
CA ALA A 172 10.71 -11.73 12.69
C ALA A 172 11.44 -12.74 13.57
N ALA A 173 11.11 -14.02 13.41
CA ALA A 173 11.79 -15.10 14.10
C ALA A 173 12.75 -15.82 13.16
N VAL A 174 13.89 -16.26 13.72
CA VAL A 174 14.79 -17.18 13.02
C VAL A 174 14.02 -18.46 12.64
N GLY A 175 14.13 -18.88 11.38
CA GLY A 175 13.54 -20.11 10.86
C GLY A 175 12.02 -20.06 10.64
N GLN A 176 11.38 -18.89 10.71
CA GLN A 176 9.94 -18.73 10.44
C GLN A 176 9.71 -17.74 9.30
N VAL A 177 8.63 -17.92 8.54
CA VAL A 177 8.26 -16.97 7.49
C VAL A 177 7.88 -15.60 8.08
N PHE A 178 8.41 -14.53 7.50
CA PHE A 178 8.05 -13.16 7.79
C PHE A 178 7.25 -12.57 6.63
N LEU A 179 6.12 -11.94 6.95
CA LEU A 179 5.19 -11.34 6.01
C LEU A 179 4.90 -9.90 6.44
N HIS A 180 4.92 -8.98 5.48
CA HIS A 180 4.56 -7.59 5.70
C HIS A 180 3.81 -7.04 4.49
N ASN A 181 2.81 -6.20 4.69
CA ASN A 181 2.23 -5.40 3.63
C ASN A 181 2.06 -3.94 4.09
N PRO A 182 2.50 -2.92 3.31
CA PRO A 182 2.33 -1.51 3.69
C PRO A 182 0.86 -1.06 3.77
N ALA A 183 -0.09 -1.87 3.31
CA ALA A 183 -1.50 -1.54 3.16
C ALA A 183 -1.67 -0.22 2.38
N ALA A 184 -0.97 -0.13 1.24
CA ALA A 184 -0.98 1.07 0.42
C ALA A 184 -2.36 1.29 -0.20
N TYR A 185 -2.78 2.55 -0.23
CA TYR A 185 -4.07 2.96 -0.74
C TYR A 185 -3.93 4.24 -1.57
N ASP A 186 -4.60 4.26 -2.71
CA ASP A 186 -4.76 5.44 -3.56
C ASP A 186 -6.18 5.97 -3.46
N ALA A 187 -6.33 7.26 -3.14
CA ALA A 187 -7.64 7.87 -2.94
C ALA A 187 -8.31 8.32 -4.24
N ASP A 188 -7.54 8.47 -5.32
CA ASP A 188 -8.03 8.99 -6.59
C ASP A 188 -8.53 7.87 -7.52
N GLY A 189 -8.23 6.61 -7.21
CA GLY A 189 -8.60 5.45 -8.03
C GLY A 189 -7.53 5.06 -9.05
N ASP A 190 -6.28 5.49 -8.82
CA ASP A 190 -5.13 5.11 -9.62
C ASP A 190 -4.62 3.71 -9.28
N SER A 191 -3.87 3.14 -10.23
CA SER A 191 -3.29 1.81 -10.06
C SER A 191 -1.99 1.91 -9.29
N LEU A 192 -1.85 1.06 -8.26
CA LEU A 192 -0.61 0.95 -7.49
C LEU A 192 0.29 -0.17 -8.04
N ALA A 193 1.58 0.12 -8.14
CA ALA A 193 2.62 -0.84 -8.43
C ALA A 193 3.68 -0.83 -7.32
N PHE A 194 4.22 -2.00 -7.02
CA PHE A 194 5.14 -2.18 -5.90
C PHE A 194 6.47 -2.76 -6.39
N ARG A 195 7.59 -2.22 -5.92
CA ARG A 195 8.91 -2.85 -6.14
C ARG A 195 9.82 -2.70 -4.94
N ARG A 196 10.66 -3.71 -4.74
CA ARG A 196 11.76 -3.65 -3.78
C ARG A 196 12.80 -2.64 -4.25
N MET A 197 13.41 -1.96 -3.29
CA MET A 197 14.56 -1.09 -3.49
C MET A 197 15.62 -1.43 -2.44
N LYS A 198 16.90 -1.17 -2.74
CA LYS A 198 17.91 -1.18 -1.67
C LYS A 198 17.69 0.05 -0.79
N SER A 199 18.00 -0.02 0.51
CA SER A 199 18.03 1.20 1.32
C SER A 199 19.02 2.20 0.72
N GLN A 200 18.64 3.48 0.72
CA GLN A 200 19.39 4.55 0.08
C GLN A 200 20.15 5.40 1.09
N ARG A 201 21.19 6.08 0.65
CA ARG A 201 21.92 7.12 1.38
C ARG A 201 22.26 8.28 0.44
N SER A 202 22.65 9.41 1.00
CA SER A 202 23.30 10.51 0.27
C SER A 202 24.81 10.47 0.52
N LEU A 203 25.59 10.72 -0.52
CA LEU A 203 27.05 10.91 -0.42
C LEU A 203 27.41 12.38 -0.31
N THR A 204 26.57 13.26 -0.84
CA THR A 204 26.85 14.71 -0.87
C THR A 204 26.36 15.45 0.37
N TYR A 205 25.48 14.81 1.16
CA TYR A 205 24.96 15.43 2.37
C TYR A 205 26.05 15.54 3.43
N THR A 206 26.32 16.77 3.87
CA THR A 206 27.20 17.07 4.99
C THR A 206 26.40 17.85 6.01
N ALA A 207 26.41 17.42 7.27
CA ALA A 207 25.73 18.14 8.35
C ALA A 207 26.34 19.55 8.48
N GLY A 208 25.54 20.60 8.20
CA GLY A 208 26.00 21.99 8.21
C GLY A 208 25.38 22.83 7.09
N THR A 209 26.11 23.85 6.63
CA THR A 209 25.66 24.76 5.58
C THR A 209 25.71 24.09 4.21
N LEU A 210 24.54 23.82 3.65
CA LEU A 210 24.38 23.32 2.29
C LEU A 210 24.21 24.49 1.30
N PRO A 211 24.58 24.31 0.02
CA PRO A 211 24.27 25.29 -1.03
C PRO A 211 22.77 25.62 -1.08
N ALA A 212 22.43 26.87 -1.41
CA ALA A 212 21.04 27.34 -1.45
C ALA A 212 20.15 26.52 -2.41
N SER A 213 20.73 25.96 -3.48
CA SER A 213 20.07 25.13 -4.49
C SER A 213 20.41 23.63 -4.36
N TYR A 214 20.80 23.18 -3.17
CA TYR A 214 21.18 21.79 -2.95
C TYR A 214 20.02 20.83 -3.21
N ILE A 215 20.22 19.94 -4.18
CA ILE A 215 19.35 18.79 -4.44
C ILE A 215 20.14 17.56 -4.02
N PRO A 216 19.64 16.78 -3.04
CA PRO A 216 20.39 15.64 -2.56
C PRO A 216 20.53 14.52 -3.58
N ASP A 217 21.69 13.89 -3.60
CA ASP A 217 21.88 12.61 -4.28
C ASP A 217 21.23 11.46 -3.50
N HIS A 218 21.02 10.35 -4.20
CA HIS A 218 20.74 9.08 -3.57
C HIS A 218 21.53 7.96 -4.24
N VAL A 219 22.10 7.08 -3.43
CA VAL A 219 22.73 5.84 -3.89
C VAL A 219 22.40 4.72 -2.92
N PRO A 220 22.45 3.45 -3.34
CA PRO A 220 22.33 2.34 -2.40
C PRO A 220 23.32 2.46 -1.24
N CYS A 221 22.88 2.08 -0.03
CA CYS A 221 23.76 1.96 1.14
C CYS A 221 24.96 1.06 0.82
N ALA A 222 26.13 1.43 1.31
CA ALA A 222 27.36 0.66 1.12
C ALA A 222 27.21 -0.73 1.73
N GLY A 223 27.63 -1.76 0.98
CA GLY A 223 27.53 -3.16 1.39
C GLY A 223 26.11 -3.69 1.49
N PHE A 224 25.11 -3.01 0.89
CA PHE A 224 23.73 -3.48 0.99
C PHE A 224 23.49 -4.77 0.21
N GLU A 225 23.04 -5.79 0.96
CA GLU A 225 22.55 -7.07 0.46
C GLU A 225 21.09 -7.28 0.89
N TYR A 226 20.32 -8.03 0.11
CA TYR A 226 18.94 -8.35 0.51
C TYR A 226 18.92 -9.36 1.66
N PRO A 227 17.88 -9.35 2.51
CA PRO A 227 17.80 -10.23 3.68
C PRO A 227 17.87 -11.74 3.39
N ASN A 228 17.64 -12.16 2.14
CA ASN A 228 17.77 -13.56 1.72
C ASN A 228 19.16 -13.93 1.19
N SER A 229 20.17 -13.10 1.41
CA SER A 229 21.55 -13.40 0.99
C SER A 229 22.03 -14.72 1.59
N GLN A 230 22.66 -15.54 0.74
CA GLN A 230 23.24 -16.82 1.17
C GLN A 230 24.53 -16.64 1.98
N THR A 231 25.05 -15.42 2.08
CA THR A 231 26.19 -15.07 2.94
C THR A 231 25.80 -15.00 4.43
N TYR A 232 24.51 -14.92 4.75
CA TYR A 232 24.00 -14.84 6.12
C TYR A 232 23.88 -16.21 6.78
N THR A 233 24.95 -17.00 6.71
CA THR A 233 25.07 -18.32 7.33
C THR A 233 25.27 -18.22 8.85
N VAL A 234 24.81 -19.22 9.57
CA VAL A 234 25.07 -19.40 11.02
C VAL A 234 25.74 -20.77 11.19
N GLY A 235 27.04 -20.77 11.52
CA GLY A 235 27.84 -22.00 11.48
C GLY A 235 27.84 -22.61 10.07
N THR A 236 27.42 -23.87 9.95
CA THR A 236 27.29 -24.57 8.65
C THR A 236 25.90 -24.39 8.01
N GLN A 237 24.96 -23.73 8.69
CA GLN A 237 23.60 -23.57 8.20
C GLN A 237 23.49 -22.41 7.22
N ARG A 238 22.75 -22.62 6.13
CA ARG A 238 22.36 -21.59 5.15
C ARG A 238 20.87 -21.25 5.29
N PRO A 239 20.45 -20.02 4.93
CA PRO A 239 19.04 -19.65 4.99
C PRO A 239 18.24 -20.41 3.93
N VAL A 240 17.22 -21.14 4.37
CA VAL A 240 16.34 -21.97 3.52
C VAL A 240 14.87 -21.61 3.72
N GLN A 241 14.04 -21.97 2.75
CA GLN A 241 12.60 -21.79 2.83
C GLN A 241 11.95 -22.82 3.77
N VAL A 242 11.00 -22.37 4.59
CA VAL A 242 10.11 -23.17 5.43
C VAL A 242 8.66 -23.09 4.92
N SER A 243 7.78 -23.99 5.39
CA SER A 243 6.39 -24.01 4.92
C SER A 243 5.66 -22.70 5.19
N PHE A 244 4.93 -22.21 4.18
CA PHE A 244 3.91 -21.18 4.31
C PHE A 244 2.86 -21.34 3.21
N LYS A 245 1.60 -21.11 3.56
CA LYS A 245 0.45 -21.37 2.68
C LYS A 245 -0.31 -20.10 2.35
N ASP A 246 -0.84 -20.05 1.13
CA ASP A 246 -1.75 -19.00 0.71
C ASP A 246 -3.14 -19.12 1.39
N ASN A 247 -4.12 -18.35 0.93
CA ASN A 247 -5.48 -18.39 1.47
C ASN A 247 -6.25 -19.68 1.12
N ASN A 248 -5.78 -20.43 0.12
CA ASN A 248 -6.37 -21.70 -0.32
C ASN A 248 -5.73 -22.91 0.37
N GLY A 249 -4.77 -22.68 1.27
CA GLY A 249 -3.99 -23.76 1.88
C GLY A 249 -2.96 -24.36 0.94
N VAL A 250 -2.68 -23.73 -0.20
CA VAL A 250 -1.68 -24.17 -1.16
C VAL A 250 -0.30 -23.75 -0.67
N GLU A 251 0.61 -24.71 -0.60
CA GLU A 251 2.00 -24.50 -0.21
C GLU A 251 2.69 -23.55 -1.20
N GLN A 252 3.28 -22.48 -0.68
CA GLN A 252 3.98 -21.47 -1.47
C GLN A 252 5.50 -21.62 -1.40
N ALA A 253 6.03 -22.35 -0.42
CA ALA A 253 7.45 -22.60 -0.28
C ALA A 253 7.91 -23.83 -1.06
N GLN A 254 9.11 -23.76 -1.60
CA GLN A 254 9.90 -24.93 -1.95
C GLN A 254 10.75 -25.30 -0.73
N ILE A 255 10.19 -26.12 0.16
CA ILE A 255 10.79 -26.39 1.48
C ILE A 255 12.22 -26.94 1.32
N GLY A 256 13.19 -26.29 1.99
CA GLY A 256 14.60 -26.66 1.95
C GLY A 256 15.43 -25.97 0.86
N ASP A 257 14.80 -25.31 -0.11
CA ASP A 257 15.50 -24.49 -1.11
C ASP A 257 16.01 -23.17 -0.53
N THR A 258 16.86 -22.47 -1.29
CA THR A 258 17.39 -21.15 -0.96
C THR A 258 16.27 -20.18 -0.51
N ALA A 259 16.49 -19.53 0.63
CA ALA A 259 15.58 -18.52 1.16
C ALA A 259 15.25 -17.41 0.15
N ILE A 260 14.04 -16.89 0.25
CA ILE A 260 13.53 -15.83 -0.63
C ILE A 260 13.25 -14.55 0.16
N PHE A 261 13.45 -13.42 -0.51
CA PHE A 261 12.93 -12.12 -0.10
C PHE A 261 12.23 -11.54 -1.33
N GLN A 262 10.91 -11.48 -1.35
CA GLN A 262 10.13 -11.09 -2.53
C GLN A 262 9.04 -10.09 -2.16
N MET A 263 8.58 -9.33 -3.15
CA MET A 263 7.44 -8.43 -3.01
C MET A 263 6.51 -8.63 -4.20
N ASN A 264 5.22 -8.81 -3.94
CA ASN A 264 4.23 -8.90 -5.00
C ASN A 264 4.00 -7.51 -5.62
N ALA A 265 4.25 -7.39 -6.92
CA ALA A 265 4.19 -6.10 -7.62
C ALA A 265 2.78 -5.48 -7.73
N ARG A 266 1.72 -6.22 -7.39
CA ARG A 266 0.32 -5.76 -7.48
C ARG A 266 -0.35 -5.61 -6.10
N THR A 267 0.01 -6.44 -5.13
CA THR A 267 -0.62 -6.40 -3.79
C THR A 267 0.26 -5.72 -2.75
N GLY A 268 1.57 -5.62 -3.00
CA GLY A 268 2.54 -5.09 -2.04
C GLY A 268 2.97 -6.08 -0.94
N GLN A 269 2.48 -7.33 -0.98
CA GLN A 269 2.85 -8.34 0.01
C GLN A 269 4.35 -8.67 -0.10
N ILE A 270 5.10 -8.40 0.97
CA ILE A 270 6.48 -8.83 1.17
C ILE A 270 6.48 -10.21 1.83
N VAL A 271 7.34 -11.09 1.31
CA VAL A 271 7.61 -12.42 1.85
C VAL A 271 9.11 -12.56 2.06
N TRP A 272 9.53 -12.74 3.30
CA TRP A 272 10.87 -13.19 3.66
C TRP A 272 10.79 -14.58 4.27
N ASN A 273 11.28 -15.59 3.57
CA ASN A 273 11.19 -16.98 3.99
C ASN A 273 12.56 -17.68 3.91
N ALA A 274 13.19 -18.09 5.00
CA ALA A 274 12.99 -17.69 6.40
C ALA A 274 14.28 -17.03 6.92
N PRO A 275 14.21 -15.97 7.74
CA PRO A 275 15.40 -15.35 8.33
C PRO A 275 16.25 -16.39 9.06
N LEU A 276 17.57 -16.38 8.88
CA LEU A 276 18.47 -17.29 9.60
C LEU A 276 19.32 -16.56 10.64
N ARG A 277 20.01 -15.49 10.23
CA ARG A 277 20.90 -14.73 11.11
C ARG A 277 20.10 -13.68 11.87
N ALA A 278 20.10 -13.77 13.20
CA ALA A 278 19.50 -12.77 14.08
C ALA A 278 20.20 -11.40 13.95
N GLY A 279 19.45 -10.33 14.20
CA GLY A 279 19.91 -8.95 14.13
C GLY A 279 18.93 -8.01 13.43
N THR A 280 19.35 -6.77 13.26
CA THR A 280 18.54 -5.71 12.65
C THR A 280 18.80 -5.66 11.15
N TYR A 281 17.73 -5.66 10.35
CA TYR A 281 17.78 -5.53 8.89
C TYR A 281 17.01 -4.29 8.47
N ASN A 282 17.53 -3.58 7.47
CA ASN A 282 16.77 -2.56 6.76
C ASN A 282 16.29 -3.11 5.42
N VAL A 283 15.05 -2.83 5.08
CA VAL A 283 14.51 -3.11 3.74
C VAL A 283 13.79 -1.88 3.24
N ALA A 284 13.88 -1.63 1.94
CA ALA A 284 13.21 -0.51 1.32
C ALA A 284 12.35 -0.98 0.14
N PHE A 285 11.31 -0.23 -0.14
CA PHE A 285 10.46 -0.45 -1.30
C PHE A 285 9.82 0.86 -1.74
N VAL A 286 9.38 0.86 -3.01
CA VAL A 286 8.69 1.97 -3.62
C VAL A 286 7.27 1.53 -3.96
N VAL A 287 6.32 2.41 -3.64
CA VAL A 287 4.94 2.32 -4.12
C VAL A 287 4.75 3.41 -5.17
N GLU A 288 4.44 3.00 -6.40
CA GLU A 288 4.25 3.88 -7.55
C GLU A 288 2.75 3.98 -7.87
N GLU A 289 2.31 5.19 -8.18
CA GLU A 289 0.94 5.47 -8.60
C GLU A 289 0.89 5.70 -10.11
N TRP A 290 -0.05 5.06 -10.78
CA TRP A 290 -0.20 5.09 -12.24
C TRP A 290 -1.65 5.41 -12.63
N ARG A 291 -1.84 6.55 -13.31
CA ARG A 291 -3.13 6.95 -13.88
C ARG A 291 -3.26 6.46 -15.30
N ARG A 292 -4.38 5.78 -15.59
CA ARG A 292 -4.75 5.43 -16.95
C ARG A 292 -5.49 6.59 -17.61
N ASN A 293 -5.09 6.98 -18.81
CA ASN A 293 -5.78 8.02 -19.58
C ASN A 293 -6.77 7.45 -20.60
N ALA A 294 -7.53 8.32 -21.27
CA ALA A 294 -8.53 7.95 -22.28
C ALA A 294 -7.92 7.19 -23.48
N LEU A 295 -6.65 7.43 -23.79
CA LEU A 295 -5.89 6.73 -24.84
C LEU A 295 -5.35 5.36 -24.38
N ARG A 296 -5.72 4.91 -23.17
CA ARG A 296 -5.29 3.66 -22.55
C ARG A 296 -3.79 3.60 -22.21
N ALA A 297 -3.09 4.74 -22.24
CA ALA A 297 -1.72 4.84 -21.74
C ALA A 297 -1.73 5.04 -20.22
N TYR A 298 -0.67 4.58 -19.57
CA TYR A 298 -0.43 4.76 -18.14
C TYR A 298 0.63 5.82 -17.92
N ILE A 299 0.32 6.80 -17.06
CA ILE A 299 1.22 7.90 -16.70
C ILE A 299 1.50 7.77 -15.21
N LYS A 300 2.78 7.74 -14.83
CA LYS A 300 3.19 7.73 -13.43
C LYS A 300 2.83 9.07 -12.79
N ARG A 301 2.09 9.05 -11.68
CA ARG A 301 1.64 10.25 -10.95
C ARG A 301 2.52 10.58 -9.76
N GLY A 302 3.13 9.56 -9.17
CA GLY A 302 4.14 9.75 -8.16
C GLY A 302 4.67 8.43 -7.61
N GLU A 303 5.50 8.56 -6.58
CA GLU A 303 6.04 7.42 -5.86
C GLU A 303 6.34 7.76 -4.41
N VAL A 304 6.23 6.79 -3.52
CA VAL A 304 6.63 6.89 -2.12
C VAL A 304 7.69 5.84 -1.83
N LEU A 305 8.89 6.27 -1.42
CA LEU A 305 9.92 5.39 -0.85
C LEU A 305 9.65 5.21 0.64
N ARG A 306 9.50 3.95 1.04
CA ARG A 306 9.51 3.55 2.45
C ARG A 306 10.78 2.76 2.74
N ASP A 307 11.53 3.20 3.76
CA ASP A 307 12.60 2.41 4.39
C ASP A 307 12.05 1.91 5.73
N MET A 308 12.17 0.60 5.97
CA MET A 308 11.65 -0.05 7.17
C MET A 308 12.70 -0.95 7.82
N GLN A 309 12.56 -1.14 9.12
CA GLN A 309 13.42 -2.01 9.90
C GLN A 309 12.68 -3.27 10.32
N ILE A 310 13.36 -4.40 10.20
CA ILE A 310 12.92 -5.70 10.68
C ILE A 310 13.94 -6.19 11.71
N ILE A 311 13.47 -6.54 12.91
CA ILE A 311 14.31 -7.11 13.96
C ILE A 311 14.11 -8.63 13.93
N VAL A 312 15.18 -9.37 13.67
CA VAL A 312 15.18 -10.84 13.67
C VAL A 312 15.72 -11.34 15.00
N GLU A 313 14.93 -12.13 15.70
CA GLU A 313 15.28 -12.70 17.01
C GLU A 313 15.21 -14.23 16.98
N ALA A 314 16.11 -14.87 17.72
CA ALA A 314 15.99 -16.30 18.02
C ALA A 314 14.96 -16.45 19.14
N THR A 315 13.95 -17.28 18.92
CA THR A 315 12.79 -17.39 19.81
C THR A 315 12.19 -18.79 19.74
N ALA A 316 11.58 -19.23 20.84
CA ALA A 316 10.79 -20.46 20.86
C ALA A 316 9.35 -20.21 20.39
N ASN A 317 8.86 -18.97 20.52
CA ASN A 317 7.52 -18.58 20.09
C ASN A 317 7.28 -18.87 18.61
N LEU A 318 6.06 -19.30 18.29
CA LEU A 318 5.64 -19.69 16.95
C LEU A 318 4.57 -18.72 16.49
N ARG A 319 4.75 -18.15 15.30
CA ARG A 319 3.83 -17.16 14.74
C ARG A 319 2.38 -17.66 14.67
N PRO A 320 1.40 -16.76 14.74
CA PRO A 320 0.02 -17.11 14.43
C PRO A 320 -0.13 -17.44 12.94
N THR A 321 -1.23 -18.12 12.58
CA THR A 321 -1.64 -18.31 11.19
C THR A 321 -3.03 -17.71 10.96
N ILE A 322 -3.12 -16.74 10.06
CA ILE A 322 -4.37 -16.05 9.70
C ILE A 322 -5.04 -16.71 8.49
N THR A 323 -6.36 -16.82 8.58
CA THR A 323 -7.25 -17.28 7.51
C THR A 323 -8.21 -16.15 7.18
N ILE A 324 -8.16 -15.69 5.94
CA ILE A 324 -8.99 -14.61 5.42
C ILE A 324 -9.95 -15.15 4.33
N PRO A 325 -10.99 -14.40 3.95
CA PRO A 325 -11.88 -14.78 2.86
C PRO A 325 -11.15 -14.86 1.52
N GLN A 326 -11.74 -15.60 0.58
CA GLN A 326 -11.32 -15.57 -0.82
C GLN A 326 -11.64 -14.24 -1.47
N ASP A 327 -10.84 -13.85 -2.46
CA ASP A 327 -11.09 -12.65 -3.27
C ASP A 327 -12.55 -12.64 -3.75
N THR A 328 -13.23 -11.50 -3.53
CA THR A 328 -14.70 -11.42 -3.63
C THR A 328 -15.09 -10.25 -4.51
N CYS A 329 -16.08 -10.46 -5.38
CA CYS A 329 -16.80 -9.37 -6.03
C CYS A 329 -18.11 -9.08 -5.29
N VAL A 330 -18.42 -7.81 -5.13
CA VAL A 330 -19.64 -7.32 -4.47
C VAL A 330 -20.30 -6.28 -5.34
N VAL A 331 -21.63 -6.34 -5.45
CA VAL A 331 -22.40 -5.34 -6.18
C VAL A 331 -22.51 -4.07 -5.33
N ALA A 332 -22.28 -2.90 -5.92
CA ALA A 332 -22.44 -1.62 -5.24
C ALA A 332 -23.82 -1.46 -4.60
N SER A 333 -23.90 -0.65 -3.54
CA SER A 333 -25.13 -0.44 -2.74
C SER A 333 -25.59 -1.71 -1.99
N THR A 334 -24.68 -2.66 -1.76
CA THR A 334 -24.91 -3.83 -0.90
C THR A 334 -23.91 -3.89 0.26
N VAL A 335 -24.19 -4.73 1.26
CA VAL A 335 -23.33 -4.91 2.43
C VAL A 335 -22.48 -6.17 2.28
N LEU A 336 -21.17 -5.99 2.19
CA LEU A 336 -20.20 -7.07 2.30
C LEU A 336 -19.91 -7.35 3.78
N SER A 337 -20.05 -8.60 4.22
CA SER A 337 -19.61 -9.01 5.55
C SER A 337 -18.96 -10.38 5.52
N LYS A 338 -17.73 -10.46 6.03
CA LYS A 338 -16.92 -11.67 6.04
C LYS A 338 -16.12 -11.78 7.34
N SER A 339 -15.81 -13.00 7.73
CA SER A 339 -15.07 -13.30 8.95
C SER A 339 -13.60 -13.57 8.62
N VAL A 340 -12.71 -13.15 9.51
CA VAL A 340 -11.27 -13.37 9.47
C VAL A 340 -10.86 -13.99 10.79
N THR A 341 -10.01 -15.01 10.74
CA THR A 341 -9.74 -15.82 11.93
C THR A 341 -8.29 -16.21 12.01
N ALA A 342 -7.75 -16.33 13.20
CA ALA A 342 -6.36 -16.76 13.41
C ALA A 342 -6.25 -17.78 14.53
N VAL A 343 -5.24 -18.63 14.43
CA VAL A 343 -4.85 -19.59 15.46
C VAL A 343 -3.38 -19.35 15.75
N ASP A 344 -3.02 -19.25 17.03
CA ASP A 344 -1.62 -19.06 17.42
C ASP A 344 -0.82 -20.35 17.28
N GLY A 345 0.48 -20.21 17.00
CA GLY A 345 1.39 -21.35 16.92
C GLY A 345 1.55 -22.00 18.30
N SER A 346 1.71 -23.33 18.33
CA SER A 346 2.05 -24.04 19.57
C SER A 346 2.92 -25.26 19.31
N GLY A 347 3.72 -25.62 20.30
CA GLY A 347 4.66 -26.74 20.25
C GLY A 347 5.24 -27.05 21.63
N PRO A 348 6.20 -27.99 21.74
CA PRO A 348 6.75 -28.43 23.03
C PRO A 348 7.30 -27.30 23.91
N ASN A 349 7.84 -26.24 23.28
CA ASN A 349 8.46 -25.09 23.97
C ASN A 349 7.73 -23.77 23.66
N ALA A 350 6.54 -23.82 23.06
CA ALA A 350 5.79 -22.64 22.63
C ALA A 350 4.31 -22.83 22.97
N LEU A 351 3.81 -22.04 23.93
CA LEU A 351 2.39 -22.06 24.29
C LEU A 351 1.63 -21.06 23.40
N ALA A 352 0.47 -21.47 22.90
CA ALA A 352 -0.42 -20.58 22.19
C ALA A 352 -0.90 -19.45 23.12
N THR A 353 -0.86 -18.22 22.63
CA THR A 353 -1.27 -17.00 23.30
C THR A 353 -2.48 -16.35 22.61
N PRO A 354 -3.13 -15.36 23.24
CA PRO A 354 -4.15 -14.55 22.58
C PRO A 354 -3.60 -13.87 21.31
N VAL A 355 -4.41 -13.77 20.27
CA VAL A 355 -4.05 -13.15 19.00
C VAL A 355 -4.87 -11.88 18.78
N GLN A 356 -4.20 -10.74 18.63
CA GLN A 356 -4.81 -9.48 18.21
C GLN A 356 -4.99 -9.48 16.69
N LEU A 357 -6.20 -9.15 16.22
CA LEU A 357 -6.51 -8.97 14.81
C LEU A 357 -6.66 -7.48 14.48
N THR A 358 -6.03 -7.03 13.41
CA THR A 358 -6.22 -5.68 12.85
C THR A 358 -6.44 -5.72 11.35
N ALA A 359 -7.06 -4.66 10.82
CA ALA A 359 -7.33 -4.51 9.39
C ALA A 359 -6.91 -3.11 8.92
N TYR A 360 -6.30 -3.05 7.74
CA TYR A 360 -5.86 -1.82 7.08
C TYR A 360 -6.31 -1.84 5.62
N GLY A 361 -6.55 -0.67 5.03
CA GLY A 361 -6.86 -0.55 3.61
C GLY A 361 -7.80 0.61 3.31
N GLY A 362 -7.88 0.98 2.04
CA GLY A 362 -8.70 2.10 1.55
C GLY A 362 -10.16 2.12 2.00
N PRO A 363 -10.86 0.97 2.05
CA PRO A 363 -12.25 0.96 2.51
C PRO A 363 -12.44 1.35 3.99
N LEU A 364 -11.39 1.39 4.82
CA LEU A 364 -11.46 1.64 6.26
C LEU A 364 -10.96 3.06 6.59
N PRO A 365 -11.81 3.96 7.13
CA PRO A 365 -13.29 3.98 7.14
C PRO A 365 -13.88 4.30 5.74
N PRO A 366 -15.18 4.03 5.46
CA PRO A 366 -16.28 3.74 6.39
C PRO A 366 -16.56 2.25 6.67
N ALA A 367 -15.83 1.32 6.04
CA ALA A 367 -15.87 -0.08 6.45
C ALA A 367 -15.38 -0.21 7.91
N THR A 368 -15.79 -1.29 8.55
CA THR A 368 -15.41 -1.59 9.94
C THR A 368 -14.82 -2.98 10.04
N PHE A 369 -13.90 -3.14 10.99
CA PHE A 369 -13.37 -4.44 11.40
C PHE A 369 -13.46 -4.54 12.92
N THR A 370 -14.20 -5.53 13.42
CA THR A 370 -14.39 -5.75 14.85
C THR A 370 -13.96 -7.15 15.24
N GLN A 371 -13.10 -7.24 16.25
CA GLN A 371 -12.67 -8.51 16.81
C GLN A 371 -13.63 -8.94 17.93
N SER A 372 -14.10 -10.19 17.88
CA SER A 372 -15.01 -10.76 18.89
C SER A 372 -14.31 -11.68 19.89
N THR A 373 -13.24 -12.37 19.48
CA THR A 373 -12.43 -13.24 20.34
C THR A 373 -10.95 -13.12 19.99
N GLN A 374 -10.06 -13.24 20.98
CA GLN A 374 -8.61 -13.33 20.80
C GLN A 374 -8.08 -14.78 20.89
N GLY A 375 -8.91 -15.74 21.29
CA GLY A 375 -8.45 -17.10 21.57
C GLY A 375 -7.59 -17.20 22.84
N PRO A 376 -6.93 -18.35 23.09
CA PRO A 376 -7.08 -19.63 22.37
C PRO A 376 -8.50 -20.25 22.50
N PRO A 377 -8.91 -21.21 21.64
CA PRO A 377 -8.12 -21.80 20.56
C PRO A 377 -8.10 -20.96 19.28
N ARG A 378 -8.97 -19.95 19.15
CA ARG A 378 -9.14 -19.22 17.89
C ARG A 378 -9.58 -17.77 18.10
N ALA A 379 -8.86 -16.86 17.47
CA ALA A 379 -9.26 -15.47 17.31
C ALA A 379 -10.23 -15.31 16.14
N VAL A 380 -11.24 -14.45 16.30
CA VAL A 380 -12.26 -14.17 15.28
C VAL A 380 -12.51 -12.69 15.21
N GLY A 381 -12.45 -12.14 14.00
CA GLY A 381 -12.88 -10.79 13.67
C GLY A 381 -13.81 -10.77 12.46
N ARG A 382 -14.58 -9.70 12.33
CA ARG A 382 -15.57 -9.53 11.26
C ARG A 382 -15.35 -8.21 10.55
N PHE A 383 -15.13 -8.30 9.25
CA PHE A 383 -15.14 -7.16 8.34
C PHE A 383 -16.57 -6.88 7.87
N ARG A 384 -16.96 -5.60 7.82
CA ARG A 384 -18.24 -5.16 7.29
C ARG A 384 -18.08 -3.87 6.48
N TRP A 385 -18.59 -3.85 5.26
CA TRP A 385 -18.56 -2.68 4.38
C TRP A 385 -19.89 -2.51 3.65
N ALA A 386 -20.56 -1.38 3.86
CA ALA A 386 -21.69 -0.95 3.04
C ALA A 386 -21.13 -0.23 1.82
N THR A 387 -21.09 -0.92 0.68
CA THR A 387 -20.55 -0.38 -0.57
C THR A 387 -21.51 0.64 -1.17
N GLN A 388 -20.99 1.59 -1.94
CA GLN A 388 -21.73 2.63 -2.65
C GLN A 388 -21.31 2.65 -4.13
N CYS A 389 -22.04 3.39 -4.97
CA CYS A 389 -21.76 3.49 -6.40
C CYS A 389 -20.40 4.13 -6.69
N GLU A 390 -19.95 5.03 -5.82
CA GLU A 390 -18.63 5.69 -5.86
C GLU A 390 -17.49 4.70 -5.59
N ASN A 391 -17.79 3.53 -5.02
CA ASN A 391 -16.80 2.50 -4.79
C ASN A 391 -16.58 1.59 -6.01
N ILE A 392 -17.34 1.77 -7.10
CA ILE A 392 -17.15 0.92 -8.29
C ILE A 392 -15.79 1.22 -8.92
N ALA A 393 -14.98 0.18 -9.12
CA ALA A 393 -13.63 0.29 -9.65
C ALA A 393 -13.24 -0.95 -10.46
N ALA A 394 -12.39 -0.76 -11.47
CA ALA A 394 -11.81 -1.87 -12.24
C ALA A 394 -10.74 -2.64 -11.45
N GLN A 395 -9.98 -1.94 -10.59
CA GLN A 395 -9.01 -2.56 -9.70
C GLN A 395 -9.67 -2.92 -8.36
N PRO A 396 -9.29 -4.06 -7.75
CA PRO A 396 -9.81 -4.43 -6.46
C PRO A 396 -9.24 -3.53 -5.35
N TYR A 397 -10.07 -3.23 -4.36
CA TYR A 397 -9.63 -2.70 -3.08
C TYR A 397 -8.81 -3.76 -2.35
N LEU A 398 -7.66 -3.35 -1.81
CA LEU A 398 -6.84 -4.19 -0.96
C LEU A 398 -7.20 -3.96 0.51
N VAL A 399 -7.51 -5.04 1.23
CA VAL A 399 -7.67 -5.04 2.68
C VAL A 399 -6.62 -5.98 3.26
N VAL A 400 -5.69 -5.43 4.03
CA VAL A 400 -4.66 -6.20 4.72
C VAL A 400 -5.18 -6.56 6.10
N PHE A 401 -5.23 -7.85 6.41
CA PHE A 401 -5.50 -8.34 7.75
C PHE A 401 -4.20 -8.81 8.39
N LYS A 402 -3.98 -8.38 9.64
CA LYS A 402 -2.82 -8.74 10.46
C LYS A 402 -3.29 -9.49 11.70
N ALA A 403 -2.63 -10.60 11.98
CA ALA A 403 -2.70 -11.33 13.23
C ALA A 403 -1.37 -11.17 13.96
N GLN A 404 -1.42 -10.79 15.23
CA GLN A 404 -0.25 -10.68 16.08
C GLN A 404 -0.51 -11.44 17.37
N ASP A 405 0.39 -12.35 17.75
CA ASP A 405 0.33 -13.04 19.03
C ASP A 405 0.72 -12.09 20.20
N THR A 406 0.53 -12.56 21.43
CA THR A 406 0.88 -11.78 22.63
C THR A 406 1.65 -12.64 23.63
N PRO A 407 2.88 -13.06 23.32
CA PRO A 407 3.72 -13.72 24.31
C PRO A 407 3.93 -12.82 25.53
N PRO A 408 4.12 -13.39 26.73
CA PRO A 408 4.32 -12.60 27.95
C PRO A 408 5.48 -11.62 27.80
N ALA A 409 5.29 -10.36 28.22
CA ALA A 409 6.29 -9.30 28.04
C ALA A 409 7.65 -9.55 28.75
N THR A 410 7.69 -10.49 29.69
CA THR A 410 8.91 -10.92 30.41
C THR A 410 9.63 -12.09 29.74
N SER A 411 9.06 -12.68 28.69
CA SER A 411 9.68 -13.76 27.94
C SER A 411 10.76 -13.20 26.99
N ALA A 412 11.73 -14.04 26.62
CA ALA A 412 12.66 -13.73 25.53
C ALA A 412 11.98 -13.82 24.15
N ASP A 413 10.69 -14.14 24.11
CA ASP A 413 9.95 -14.36 22.89
C ASP A 413 9.30 -13.03 22.42
N PRO A 414 9.63 -12.54 21.20
CA PRO A 414 8.98 -11.38 20.66
C PRO A 414 7.58 -11.71 20.15
N PRO A 415 6.68 -10.70 20.08
CA PRO A 415 5.44 -10.85 19.35
C PRO A 415 5.76 -11.08 17.86
N LEU A 416 5.12 -12.08 17.27
CA LEU A 416 5.21 -12.45 15.87
C LEU A 416 3.89 -12.22 15.15
N ILE A 417 3.98 -12.11 13.82
CA ILE A 417 2.85 -11.71 12.98
C ILE A 417 2.60 -12.66 11.82
N ASP A 418 1.34 -12.69 11.41
CA ASP A 418 0.91 -13.17 10.10
C ASP A 418 0.03 -12.12 9.41
N GLU A 419 0.26 -11.92 8.13
CA GLU A 419 -0.41 -10.89 7.35
C GLU A 419 -0.82 -11.45 6.00
N LYS A 420 -2.07 -11.20 5.62
CA LYS A 420 -2.60 -11.59 4.31
C LYS A 420 -3.45 -10.46 3.73
N THR A 421 -3.41 -10.36 2.41
CA THR A 421 -4.13 -9.33 1.65
C THR A 421 -5.37 -9.93 1.00
N TRP A 422 -6.54 -9.35 1.26
CA TRP A 422 -7.81 -9.69 0.62
C TRP A 422 -8.12 -8.68 -0.48
N ARG A 423 -8.58 -9.17 -1.65
CA ARG A 423 -8.96 -8.31 -2.78
C ARG A 423 -10.48 -8.30 -2.92
N VAL A 424 -11.07 -7.11 -2.86
CA VAL A 424 -12.50 -6.88 -3.02
C VAL A 424 -12.76 -6.04 -4.24
N THR A 425 -13.47 -6.58 -5.23
CA THR A 425 -13.88 -5.82 -6.42
C THR A 425 -15.32 -5.37 -6.26
N VAL A 426 -15.58 -4.06 -6.31
CA VAL A 426 -16.95 -3.54 -6.30
C VAL A 426 -17.39 -3.33 -7.75
N VAL A 427 -18.49 -3.97 -8.13
CA VAL A 427 -19.04 -3.92 -9.50
C VAL A 427 -20.38 -3.21 -9.52
N GLY A 428 -20.75 -2.63 -10.66
CA GLY A 428 -22.06 -1.99 -10.82
C GLY A 428 -23.22 -3.01 -10.83
N PRO A 429 -24.40 -2.64 -10.31
CA PRO A 429 -25.60 -3.48 -10.41
C PRO A 429 -26.02 -3.67 -11.87
N ALA A 430 -26.67 -4.78 -12.20
CA ALA A 430 -27.20 -4.99 -13.55
C ALA A 430 -28.29 -3.96 -13.88
N PRO A 431 -28.32 -3.36 -15.09
CA PRO A 431 -29.49 -2.66 -15.57
C PRO A 431 -30.72 -3.59 -15.58
N THR A 432 -31.88 -3.06 -15.22
CA THR A 432 -33.10 -3.87 -15.01
C THR A 432 -34.18 -3.51 -16.03
N ASN A 433 -35.09 -4.46 -16.26
CA ASN A 433 -36.26 -4.29 -17.12
C ASN A 433 -35.91 -3.85 -18.55
N LEU A 434 -34.83 -4.39 -19.12
CA LEU A 434 -34.56 -4.19 -20.54
C LEU A 434 -35.68 -4.84 -21.35
N GLN A 435 -36.32 -4.06 -22.21
CA GLN A 435 -37.37 -4.49 -23.13
C GLN A 435 -37.03 -4.05 -24.53
N ALA A 436 -37.55 -4.77 -25.52
CA ALA A 436 -37.36 -4.48 -26.92
C ALA A 436 -38.70 -4.59 -27.66
N ALA A 437 -39.09 -3.52 -28.34
CA ALA A 437 -40.37 -3.41 -29.03
C ALA A 437 -40.17 -2.97 -30.49
N PRO A 438 -40.88 -3.56 -31.47
CA PRO A 438 -40.77 -3.15 -32.86
C PRO A 438 -41.34 -1.74 -33.07
N LEU A 439 -40.68 -0.95 -33.90
CA LEU A 439 -41.16 0.34 -34.41
C LEU A 439 -41.40 0.28 -35.92
N ALA A 440 -42.19 1.23 -36.43
CA ALA A 440 -42.31 1.44 -37.87
C ALA A 440 -40.95 1.76 -38.51
N GLY A 441 -40.74 1.27 -39.73
CA GLY A 441 -39.53 1.52 -40.52
C GLY A 441 -38.34 0.60 -40.17
N GLU A 442 -38.57 -0.65 -39.76
CA GLU A 442 -37.51 -1.65 -39.53
C GLU A 442 -36.57 -1.26 -38.39
N ARG A 443 -37.15 -0.74 -37.31
CA ARG A 443 -36.43 -0.28 -36.12
C ARG A 443 -36.92 -0.99 -34.88
N VAL A 444 -36.11 -0.99 -33.85
CA VAL A 444 -36.44 -1.53 -32.52
C VAL A 444 -36.23 -0.44 -31.48
N LEU A 445 -37.26 -0.18 -30.68
CA LEU A 445 -37.14 0.62 -29.46
C LEU A 445 -36.69 -0.28 -28.32
N LEU A 446 -35.57 0.06 -27.71
CA LEU A 446 -35.12 -0.48 -26.44
C LEU A 446 -35.53 0.47 -25.31
N THR A 447 -36.07 -0.07 -24.23
CA THR A 447 -36.37 0.67 -23.00
C THR A 447 -35.85 -0.09 -21.79
N TRP A 448 -35.50 0.63 -20.73
CA TRP A 448 -35.06 0.04 -19.46
C TRP A 448 -35.38 0.97 -18.29
N ASN A 449 -35.28 0.45 -17.06
CA ASN A 449 -35.46 1.26 -15.85
C ASN A 449 -34.28 2.21 -15.64
N SER A 450 -34.51 3.35 -14.96
CA SER A 450 -33.43 4.25 -14.54
C SER A 450 -32.32 3.49 -13.81
N TYR A 451 -31.07 3.75 -14.20
CA TYR A 451 -29.93 3.06 -13.61
C TYR A 451 -29.62 3.61 -12.21
N PRO A 452 -29.46 2.77 -11.17
CA PRO A 452 -29.34 3.25 -9.80
C PRO A 452 -28.00 3.93 -9.48
N CYS A 453 -26.92 3.60 -10.21
CA CYS A 453 -25.60 4.18 -10.00
C CYS A 453 -25.29 5.26 -11.05
N LEU A 454 -25.91 6.43 -10.89
CA LEU A 454 -25.62 7.61 -11.70
C LEU A 454 -24.41 8.41 -11.18
N THR A 455 -24.02 8.18 -9.92
CA THR A 455 -22.79 8.71 -9.33
C THR A 455 -21.64 7.72 -9.51
N SER A 456 -20.42 8.25 -9.57
CA SER A 456 -19.19 7.47 -9.73
C SER A 456 -18.07 8.06 -8.87
N SER A 457 -16.91 7.42 -8.87
CA SER A 457 -15.70 7.96 -8.24
C SER A 457 -15.23 9.29 -8.85
N GLN A 458 -15.77 9.70 -10.01
CA GLN A 458 -15.56 11.01 -10.60
C GLN A 458 -16.82 11.88 -10.46
N PRO A 459 -16.78 12.90 -9.58
CA PRO A 459 -17.90 13.83 -9.42
C PRO A 459 -18.29 14.50 -10.72
N GLY A 460 -19.59 14.53 -11.03
CA GLY A 460 -20.13 15.22 -12.21
C GLY A 460 -19.97 14.48 -13.55
N VAL A 461 -19.30 13.33 -13.59
CA VAL A 461 -19.15 12.52 -14.80
C VAL A 461 -20.09 11.32 -14.77
N LEU A 462 -21.02 11.26 -15.74
CA LEU A 462 -21.99 10.17 -15.84
C LEU A 462 -21.35 8.88 -16.36
N PRO A 463 -21.69 7.72 -15.78
CA PRO A 463 -21.42 6.43 -16.39
C PRO A 463 -22.09 6.29 -17.75
N THR A 464 -21.70 5.27 -18.51
CA THR A 464 -22.18 5.07 -19.88
C THR A 464 -22.77 3.67 -20.05
N ILE A 465 -24.00 3.59 -20.56
CA ILE A 465 -24.63 2.35 -20.95
C ILE A 465 -24.07 1.91 -22.31
N GLN A 466 -23.53 0.70 -22.35
CA GLN A 466 -23.09 0.03 -23.55
C GLN A 466 -24.20 -0.90 -24.06
N ILE A 467 -24.62 -0.71 -25.31
CA ILE A 467 -25.76 -1.43 -25.90
C ILE A 467 -25.24 -2.44 -26.92
N TYR A 468 -25.66 -3.69 -26.75
CA TYR A 468 -25.22 -4.81 -27.55
C TYR A 468 -26.39 -5.54 -28.20
N ARG A 469 -26.15 -6.02 -29.42
CA ARG A 469 -27.08 -6.78 -30.25
C ARG A 469 -26.45 -8.08 -30.72
N ARG A 470 -27.26 -9.13 -30.80
CA ARG A 470 -26.96 -10.43 -31.41
C ARG A 470 -28.15 -10.94 -32.22
N GLU A 471 -27.90 -11.78 -33.22
CA GLU A 471 -28.94 -12.60 -33.85
C GLU A 471 -29.16 -13.91 -33.09
N ASN A 472 -30.44 -14.24 -32.88
CA ASN A 472 -30.94 -15.30 -32.02
C ASN A 472 -30.69 -15.05 -30.53
N CYS A 473 -31.60 -15.56 -29.71
CA CYS A 473 -31.49 -15.45 -28.26
C CYS A 473 -30.43 -16.40 -27.70
N TYR A 474 -29.74 -15.96 -26.66
CA TYR A 474 -28.76 -16.72 -25.92
C TYR A 474 -28.81 -16.34 -24.43
N PRO A 475 -29.52 -17.13 -23.61
CA PRO A 475 -29.57 -16.88 -22.19
C PRO A 475 -28.20 -17.22 -21.58
N PHE A 476 -27.57 -16.23 -20.95
CA PHE A 476 -26.47 -16.42 -20.03
C PHE A 476 -26.68 -15.58 -18.77
N THR A 477 -26.25 -16.12 -17.62
CA THR A 477 -26.28 -15.43 -16.33
C THR A 477 -24.83 -15.18 -15.92
N PRO A 478 -24.37 -13.92 -15.89
CA PRO A 478 -23.01 -13.60 -15.47
C PRO A 478 -22.78 -14.02 -14.02
N SER A 479 -21.58 -14.51 -13.71
CA SER A 479 -21.16 -14.63 -12.30
C SER A 479 -20.99 -13.24 -11.65
N ALA A 480 -20.94 -13.18 -10.32
CA ALA A 480 -20.80 -11.91 -9.60
C ALA A 480 -19.52 -11.11 -9.94
N CYS A 481 -18.50 -11.76 -10.50
CA CYS A 481 -17.26 -11.13 -10.96
C CYS A 481 -17.22 -10.87 -12.47
N GLU A 482 -18.21 -11.35 -13.21
CA GLU A 482 -18.25 -11.26 -14.67
C GLU A 482 -19.03 -10.01 -15.07
N THR A 483 -18.29 -8.91 -15.20
CA THR A 483 -18.85 -7.64 -15.66
C THR A 483 -18.85 -7.56 -17.19
N GLY A 484 -19.74 -6.73 -17.73
CA GLY A 484 -19.89 -6.60 -19.17
C GLY A 484 -20.49 -7.84 -19.85
N ILE A 485 -20.25 -7.96 -21.15
CA ILE A 485 -20.71 -9.10 -21.97
C ILE A 485 -19.46 -9.79 -22.54
N PRO A 486 -19.25 -11.09 -22.28
CA PRO A 486 -18.12 -11.83 -22.81
C PRO A 486 -18.13 -11.85 -24.34
N ALA A 487 -16.96 -11.76 -24.97
CA ALA A 487 -16.84 -11.88 -26.44
C ALA A 487 -17.41 -13.22 -26.95
N ALA A 488 -17.25 -14.31 -26.18
CA ALA A 488 -17.79 -15.63 -26.49
C ALA A 488 -19.33 -15.67 -26.55
N ALA A 489 -20.04 -14.69 -25.97
CA ALA A 489 -21.48 -14.61 -26.04
C ALA A 489 -22.00 -14.14 -27.42
N GLY A 490 -21.12 -13.75 -28.35
CA GLY A 490 -21.47 -13.44 -29.75
C GLY A 490 -22.24 -12.14 -29.95
N TYR A 491 -22.27 -11.27 -28.94
CA TYR A 491 -22.90 -9.95 -29.05
C TYR A 491 -21.94 -8.92 -29.65
N THR A 492 -22.49 -8.04 -30.48
CA THR A 492 -21.79 -6.88 -31.05
C THR A 492 -22.29 -5.59 -30.40
N ARG A 493 -21.38 -4.68 -30.03
CA ARG A 493 -21.76 -3.36 -29.52
C ARG A 493 -22.32 -2.53 -30.67
N ILE A 494 -23.53 -1.99 -30.51
CA ILE A 494 -24.19 -1.14 -31.51
C ILE A 494 -24.23 0.34 -31.09
N ALA A 495 -24.24 0.63 -29.78
CA ALA A 495 -24.31 2.00 -29.28
C ALA A 495 -23.73 2.14 -27.88
N SER A 496 -23.51 3.40 -27.49
CA SER A 496 -23.08 3.80 -26.17
C SER A 496 -23.82 5.10 -25.83
N VAL A 497 -24.54 5.14 -24.70
CA VAL A 497 -25.37 6.29 -24.30
C VAL A 497 -25.14 6.66 -22.83
N PRO A 498 -25.32 7.92 -22.42
CA PRO A 498 -25.25 8.32 -21.01
C PRO A 498 -26.20 7.49 -20.12
N ALA A 499 -25.76 7.13 -18.91
CA ALA A 499 -26.53 6.23 -18.03
C ALA A 499 -27.82 6.84 -17.44
N ASN A 500 -28.03 8.15 -17.60
CA ASN A 500 -29.30 8.81 -17.23
C ASN A 500 -30.40 8.63 -18.30
N LEU A 501 -30.08 8.09 -19.48
CA LEU A 501 -31.08 7.74 -20.48
C LEU A 501 -31.70 6.37 -20.18
N THR A 502 -32.96 6.21 -20.58
CA THR A 502 -33.78 5.00 -20.35
C THR A 502 -34.30 4.37 -21.64
N ALA A 503 -33.88 4.88 -22.81
CA ALA A 503 -34.30 4.37 -24.10
C ALA A 503 -33.24 4.59 -25.18
N TYR A 504 -33.27 3.72 -26.20
CA TYR A 504 -32.46 3.83 -27.41
C TYR A 504 -33.20 3.17 -28.58
N THR A 505 -33.10 3.75 -29.78
CA THR A 505 -33.67 3.16 -30.99
C THR A 505 -32.55 2.54 -31.82
N ASP A 506 -32.62 1.23 -32.05
CA ASP A 506 -31.77 0.53 -33.01
C ASP A 506 -32.40 0.60 -34.40
N ASP A 507 -31.72 1.29 -35.30
CA ASP A 507 -32.04 1.41 -36.72
C ASP A 507 -30.93 0.87 -37.62
N ASN A 508 -29.98 0.12 -37.03
CA ASN A 508 -28.80 -0.40 -37.71
C ASN A 508 -27.97 0.69 -38.45
N GLY A 509 -27.85 1.88 -37.85
CA GLY A 509 -27.14 3.00 -38.47
C GLY A 509 -27.89 3.60 -39.65
N GLY A 510 -29.22 3.56 -39.60
CA GLY A 510 -30.12 4.01 -40.67
C GLY A 510 -30.38 2.99 -41.79
N ALA A 511 -29.72 1.83 -41.78
CA ALA A 511 -29.92 0.79 -42.81
C ALA A 511 -31.22 -0.03 -42.60
N GLY A 512 -31.82 0.06 -41.42
CA GLY A 512 -32.93 -0.81 -41.03
C GLY A 512 -32.46 -2.21 -40.60
N LEU A 513 -33.26 -2.84 -39.75
CA LEU A 513 -33.07 -4.22 -39.28
C LEU A 513 -33.79 -5.20 -40.21
N PRO A 514 -33.08 -6.17 -40.82
CA PRO A 514 -33.69 -7.21 -41.62
C PRO A 514 -34.85 -7.90 -40.90
N ARG A 515 -36.00 -8.01 -41.59
CA ARG A 515 -37.17 -8.75 -41.11
C ARG A 515 -36.97 -10.25 -41.24
N GLY A 516 -37.83 -11.02 -40.58
CA GLY A 516 -37.75 -12.48 -40.48
C GLY A 516 -36.64 -12.97 -39.54
N ARG A 517 -36.00 -12.06 -38.78
CA ARG A 517 -34.92 -12.39 -37.84
C ARG A 517 -35.36 -12.14 -36.39
N THR A 518 -34.78 -12.92 -35.50
CA THR A 518 -34.86 -12.71 -34.05
C THR A 518 -33.62 -11.97 -33.59
N TYR A 519 -33.82 -10.83 -32.93
CA TYR A 519 -32.75 -10.03 -32.34
C TYR A 519 -32.78 -10.15 -30.83
N SER A 520 -31.58 -10.20 -30.27
CA SER A 520 -31.32 -10.23 -28.84
C SER A 520 -30.52 -9.01 -28.43
N TYR A 521 -30.93 -8.37 -27.35
CA TYR A 521 -30.31 -7.19 -26.80
C TYR A 521 -29.88 -7.40 -25.36
N ARG A 522 -28.73 -6.82 -25.01
CA ARG A 522 -28.23 -6.69 -23.65
C ARG A 522 -27.55 -5.35 -23.45
N ILE A 523 -27.62 -4.86 -22.22
CA ILE A 523 -26.94 -3.64 -21.82
C ILE A 523 -26.13 -3.85 -20.54
N TYR A 524 -25.04 -3.12 -20.40
CA TYR A 524 -24.30 -2.98 -19.15
C TYR A 524 -23.72 -1.57 -19.06
N VAL A 525 -23.22 -1.18 -17.89
CA VAL A 525 -22.70 0.16 -17.64
C VAL A 525 -21.19 0.13 -17.46
N THR A 526 -20.48 1.07 -18.07
CA THR A 526 -19.06 1.36 -17.82
C THR A 526 -18.91 2.65 -17.02
N PHE A 527 -17.98 2.65 -16.08
CA PHE A 527 -17.72 3.79 -15.19
C PHE A 527 -16.48 4.57 -15.64
N PRO A 528 -16.43 5.90 -15.40
CA PRO A 528 -15.34 6.74 -15.86
C PRO A 528 -14.00 6.42 -15.19
N LEU A 529 -12.91 6.68 -15.91
CA LEU A 529 -11.54 6.66 -15.37
C LEU A 529 -11.36 7.80 -14.37
N PRO A 530 -10.45 7.68 -13.38
CA PRO A 530 -9.37 6.69 -13.28
C PRO A 530 -9.78 5.34 -12.70
N ALA A 531 -10.73 5.29 -11.74
CA ALA A 531 -11.14 4.02 -11.12
C ALA A 531 -11.73 3.03 -12.13
N GLY A 532 -12.53 3.53 -13.08
CA GLY A 532 -13.16 2.72 -14.11
C GLY A 532 -14.11 1.67 -13.54
N GLY A 533 -14.18 0.52 -14.21
CA GLY A 533 -15.03 -0.60 -13.82
C GLY A 533 -16.28 -0.72 -14.68
N ALA A 534 -17.04 -1.78 -14.44
CA ALA A 534 -18.24 -2.09 -15.19
C ALA A 534 -19.30 -2.73 -14.29
N SER A 535 -20.55 -2.72 -14.76
CA SER A 535 -21.65 -3.43 -14.14
C SER A 535 -21.75 -4.87 -14.62
N LEU A 536 -22.54 -5.67 -13.90
CA LEU A 536 -23.13 -6.89 -14.45
C LEU A 536 -24.01 -6.56 -15.67
N ALA A 537 -24.14 -7.49 -16.60
CA ALA A 537 -25.05 -7.35 -17.73
C ALA A 537 -26.51 -7.47 -17.30
N SER A 538 -27.40 -6.77 -18.01
CA SER A 538 -28.84 -6.94 -17.89
C SER A 538 -29.26 -8.36 -18.25
N ASN A 539 -30.49 -8.71 -17.86
CA ASN A 539 -31.21 -9.79 -18.52
C ASN A 539 -31.37 -9.48 -20.02
N GLU A 540 -31.52 -10.55 -20.80
CA GLU A 540 -31.69 -10.48 -22.24
C GLU A 540 -33.09 -9.96 -22.62
N ALA A 541 -33.17 -9.11 -23.65
CA ALA A 541 -34.42 -8.72 -24.29
C ALA A 541 -34.44 -9.21 -25.74
N CYS A 542 -35.38 -10.09 -26.05
CA CYS A 542 -35.52 -10.69 -27.37
C CYS A 542 -36.80 -10.26 -28.07
N LEU A 543 -36.71 -10.07 -29.38
CA LEU A 543 -37.88 -9.90 -30.24
C LEU A 543 -37.66 -10.51 -31.61
N THR A 544 -38.75 -10.81 -32.31
CA THR A 544 -38.72 -11.21 -33.72
C THR A 544 -39.38 -10.12 -34.56
N LEU A 545 -38.66 -9.62 -35.56
CA LEU A 545 -39.26 -8.71 -36.55
C LEU A 545 -39.95 -9.56 -37.61
N SER A 546 -41.28 -9.60 -37.58
CA SER A 546 -42.06 -10.41 -38.54
C SER A 546 -41.76 -10.02 -39.98
N GLY A 547 -41.48 -11.03 -40.82
CA GLY A 547 -41.39 -10.87 -42.27
C GLY A 547 -42.76 -10.59 -42.90
N ARG A 548 -42.79 -10.04 -44.11
CA ARG A 548 -44.01 -10.10 -44.95
C ARG A 548 -44.16 -11.53 -45.48
N SER A 549 -45.38 -12.06 -45.47
CA SER A 549 -45.74 -13.21 -46.30
C SER A 549 -45.40 -12.90 -47.76
N ALA A 550 -44.88 -13.87 -48.51
CA ALA A 550 -44.70 -13.72 -49.95
C ALA A 550 -46.08 -13.42 -50.58
N GLN A 551 -46.30 -12.21 -51.06
CA GLN A 551 -47.41 -11.92 -51.96
C GLN A 551 -46.96 -12.28 -53.37
N LEU A 552 -47.41 -13.43 -53.86
CA LEU A 552 -47.40 -13.72 -55.29
C LEU A 552 -48.44 -12.79 -55.93
N THR A 553 -47.99 -11.70 -56.55
CA THR A 553 -48.88 -10.71 -57.20
C THR A 553 -49.21 -11.07 -58.65
N ASN A 554 -48.84 -12.26 -59.12
CA ASN A 554 -49.33 -12.86 -60.36
C ASN A 554 -49.38 -14.38 -60.16
N VAL A 555 -50.59 -14.93 -60.07
CA VAL A 555 -50.87 -16.37 -60.21
C VAL A 555 -51.61 -16.58 -61.51
#